data_AF-A0A836L528-F1
#
_entry.id   AF-A0A836L528-F1
#
_cell.length_a   1.000
_cell.length_b   1.000
_cell.length_c   1.000
_cell.angle_alpha   90.00
_cell.angle_beta   90.00
_cell.angle_gamma   90.00
#
_symmetry.space_group_name_H-M   'P 1'
#
loop_
_entity.id
_entity.type
_entity.pdbx_description
1 polymer ?
#
loop_
_entity_poly.entity_id
_entity_poly.type
_entity_poly.pdbx_seq_one_letter_code
_entity_poly.pdbx_strand_id
1 'polypeptide(L)'
;MVYIPCAVGASVFSVLNAFGSFACWYGSRRRVMLFTGAINTCIGGAAAVMYPYDAKLSNVYLCAASASASAQYILHAMRTPQLLAPSMMNSLYALWSVGLLVYAFQRARWVCALWYD
;
A
#
# COMPACT_ATOMS: atom_id res chain seq x y z
N MET A 1 10.52 -19.34 2.54
CA MET A 1 9.86 -18.16 1.93
C MET A 1 8.69 -18.69 1.11
N VAL A 2 7.45 -18.24 1.38
CA VAL A 2 6.31 -18.60 0.51
C VAL A 2 6.42 -17.75 -0.75
N TYR A 3 6.54 -18.38 -1.92
CA TYR A 3 6.57 -17.67 -3.20
C TYR A 3 5.15 -17.20 -3.54
N ILE A 4 4.89 -15.92 -3.32
CA ILE A 4 3.65 -15.27 -3.76
C ILE A 4 3.98 -14.52 -5.04
N PRO A 5 3.33 -14.84 -6.18
CA PRO A 5 3.58 -14.14 -7.43
C PRO A 5 3.42 -12.63 -7.26
N CYS A 6 4.34 -11.85 -7.84
CA CYS A 6 4.33 -10.39 -7.69
C CYS A 6 3.00 -9.78 -8.15
N ALA A 7 2.44 -10.28 -9.25
CA ALA A 7 1.12 -9.89 -9.75
C ALA A 7 0.01 -10.09 -8.69
N VAL A 8 -0.02 -11.23 -8.00
CA VAL A 8 -1.00 -11.51 -6.95
C VAL A 8 -0.85 -10.51 -5.79
N GLY A 9 0.37 -10.27 -5.33
CA GLY A 9 0.63 -9.29 -4.28
C GLY A 9 0.26 -7.86 -4.69
N ALA A 10 0.56 -7.47 -5.93
CA ALA A 10 0.24 -6.15 -6.48
C ALA A 10 -1.27 -5.95 -6.65
N SER A 11 -2.00 -6.97 -7.11
CA SER A 11 -3.46 -6.94 -7.22
C SER A 11 -4.12 -6.82 -5.84
N VAL A 12 -3.69 -7.63 -4.87
CA VAL A 12 -4.21 -7.56 -3.49
C VAL A 12 -3.94 -6.19 -2.87
N PHE A 13 -2.72 -5.66 -3.03
CA PHE A 13 -2.37 -4.30 -2.60
C PHE A 13 -3.31 -3.26 -3.23
N SER A 14 -3.52 -3.33 -4.54
CA SER A 14 -4.34 -2.36 -5.29
C SER A 14 -5.79 -2.37 -4.82
N VAL A 15 -6.38 -3.56 -4.69
CA VAL A 15 -7.77 -3.73 -4.23
C VAL A 15 -7.94 -3.22 -2.81
N LEU A 16 -7.09 -3.68 -1.88
CA LEU A 16 -7.19 -3.29 -0.48
C LEU A 16 -6.89 -1.79 -0.27
N ASN A 17 -5.96 -1.22 -1.04
CA ASN A 17 -5.67 0.20 -0.97
C ASN A 17 -6.83 1.06 -1.49
N ALA A 18 -7.50 0.64 -2.57
CA ALA A 18 -8.70 1.31 -3.07
C ALA A 18 -9.84 1.28 -2.03
N PHE A 19 -10.11 0.11 -1.45
CA PHE A 19 -11.11 -0.03 -0.40
C PHE A 19 -10.77 0.77 0.86
N GLY A 20 -9.53 0.71 1.33
CA GLY A 20 -9.06 1.48 2.49
C GLY A 20 -9.18 2.99 2.28
N SER A 21 -8.88 3.45 1.08
CA SER A 21 -9.00 4.87 0.69
C SER A 21 -10.45 5.33 0.65
N PHE A 22 -11.35 4.49 0.11
CA PHE A 22 -12.78 4.77 0.09
C PHE A 22 -13.39 4.80 1.49
N ALA A 23 -13.01 3.85 2.34
CA ALA A 23 -13.45 3.80 3.73
C ALA A 23 -12.95 5.03 4.51
N CYS A 24 -11.69 5.45 4.31
CA CYS A 24 -11.11 6.64 4.94
C CYS A 24 -11.84 7.91 4.49
N TRP A 25 -12.17 7.99 3.20
CA TRP A 25 -12.97 9.09 2.68
C TRP A 25 -14.39 9.10 3.25
N TYR A 26 -15.03 7.93 3.40
CA TYR A 26 -16.37 7.86 3.98
C TYR A 26 -16.39 8.37 5.43
N GLY A 27 -15.40 7.96 6.24
CA GLY A 27 -15.30 8.36 7.65
C GLY A 27 -14.85 9.81 7.88
N SER A 28 -13.95 10.34 7.06
CA SER A 28 -13.34 11.66 7.29
C SER A 28 -13.80 12.75 6.31
N ARG A 29 -14.52 12.38 5.24
CA ARG A 29 -14.89 13.21 4.08
C ARG A 29 -13.71 13.91 3.37
N ARG A 30 -12.47 13.54 3.66
CA ARG A 30 -11.27 14.15 3.04
C ARG A 30 -11.01 13.56 1.66
N ARG A 31 -11.24 14.36 0.61
CA ARG A 31 -11.02 13.99 -0.80
C ARG A 31 -9.58 13.56 -1.11
N VAL A 32 -8.60 14.08 -0.36
CA VAL A 32 -7.17 13.74 -0.53
C VAL A 32 -6.93 12.23 -0.42
N MET A 33 -7.65 11.52 0.47
CA MET A 33 -7.49 10.07 0.63
C MET A 33 -7.94 9.30 -0.62
N LEU A 34 -8.95 9.79 -1.36
CA LEU A 34 -9.35 9.18 -2.63
C LEU A 34 -8.30 9.38 -3.71
N PHE A 35 -7.73 10.59 -3.83
CA PHE A 35 -6.73 10.88 -4.85
C PHE A 35 -5.46 10.05 -4.64
N THR A 36 -4.95 10.03 -3.41
CA THR A 36 -3.74 9.26 -3.13
C THR A 36 -3.98 7.75 -3.21
N GLY A 37 -5.17 7.31 -2.79
CA GLY A 37 -5.66 5.95 -2.99
C GLY A 37 -5.65 5.53 -4.45
N ALA A 38 -6.24 6.33 -5.33
CA ALA A 38 -6.27 6.08 -6.76
C ALA A 38 -4.86 6.02 -7.37
N ILE A 39 -4.00 7.00 -7.04
CA ILE A 39 -2.61 7.04 -7.55
C ILE A 39 -1.85 5.76 -7.14
N ASN A 40 -1.87 5.41 -5.86
CA ASN A 40 -1.15 4.24 -5.35
C ASN A 40 -1.70 2.93 -5.95
N THR A 41 -3.02 2.85 -6.16
CA THR A 41 -3.67 1.72 -6.82
C THR A 41 -3.24 1.59 -8.28
N CYS A 42 -3.20 2.71 -9.03
CA CYS A 42 -2.72 2.71 -10.41
C CYS A 42 -1.24 2.30 -10.51
N ILE A 43 -0.39 2.78 -9.60
CA ILE A 43 1.03 2.38 -9.54
C ILE A 43 1.14 0.87 -9.25
N GLY A 44 0.32 0.34 -8.34
CA GLY A 44 0.26 -1.10 -8.07
C GLY A 44 -0.15 -1.92 -9.30
N GLY A 45 -1.17 -1.48 -10.02
CA GLY A 45 -1.61 -2.10 -11.28
C GLY A 45 -0.54 -2.03 -12.37
N ALA A 46 0.09 -0.88 -12.56
CA ALA A 46 1.19 -0.71 -13.53
C ALA A 46 2.37 -1.63 -13.21
N ALA A 47 2.76 -1.72 -11.94
CA ALA A 47 3.84 -2.61 -11.50
C ALA A 47 3.51 -4.10 -11.72
N ALA A 48 2.24 -4.50 -11.63
CA ALA A 48 1.84 -5.87 -11.95
C ALA A 48 2.05 -6.20 -13.44
N VAL A 49 1.74 -5.25 -14.32
CA VAL A 49 1.88 -5.41 -15.78
C VAL A 49 3.34 -5.31 -16.24
N MET A 50 4.15 -4.47 -15.58
CA MET A 50 5.57 -4.30 -15.92
C MET A 50 6.47 -5.43 -15.38
N TYR A 51 6.01 -6.20 -14.39
CA TYR A 51 6.83 -7.22 -13.72
C TYR A 51 7.52 -8.24 -14.66
N PRO A 52 6.89 -8.76 -15.73
CA PRO A 52 7.54 -9.69 -16.65
C PRO A 52 8.69 -9.08 -17.44
N TYR A 53 8.71 -7.75 -17.60
CA TYR A 53 9.70 -7.02 -18.39
C TYR A 53 10.81 -6.44 -17.52
N ASP A 54 10.44 -5.90 -16.35
CA ASP A 54 11.38 -5.35 -15.39
C ASP A 54 10.89 -5.61 -13.96
N ALA A 55 11.33 -6.74 -13.42
CA ALA A 55 10.99 -7.19 -12.06
C ALA A 55 11.55 -6.24 -11.00
N LYS A 56 12.70 -5.62 -11.23
CA LYS A 56 13.34 -4.71 -10.27
C LYS A 56 12.54 -3.42 -10.16
N LEU A 57 12.26 -2.76 -11.28
CA LEU A 57 11.48 -1.53 -11.34
C LEU A 57 10.08 -1.73 -10.74
N SER A 58 9.45 -2.87 -11.05
CA SER A 58 8.13 -3.21 -10.51
C SER A 58 8.14 -3.37 -8.98
N ASN A 59 9.16 -4.01 -8.40
CA ASN A 59 9.30 -4.09 -6.95
C ASN A 59 9.61 -2.72 -6.33
N VAL A 60 10.39 -1.85 -6.99
CA VAL A 60 10.63 -0.47 -6.53
C VAL A 60 9.32 0.32 -6.49
N TYR A 61 8.50 0.25 -7.54
CA TYR A 61 7.21 0.94 -7.58
C TYR A 61 6.25 0.43 -6.51
N LEU A 62 6.16 -0.88 -6.31
CA LEU A 62 5.33 -1.45 -5.24
C LEU A 62 5.84 -1.05 -3.85
N CYS A 63 7.16 -1.02 -3.65
CA CYS A 63 7.76 -0.56 -2.40
C CYS A 63 7.41 0.91 -2.12
N ALA A 64 7.60 1.79 -3.11
CA ALA A 64 7.31 3.22 -2.98
C ALA A 64 5.82 3.48 -2.76
N ALA A 65 4.95 2.82 -3.52
CA ALA A 65 3.49 2.98 -3.41
C ALA A 65 2.94 2.45 -2.07
N SER A 66 3.47 1.33 -1.57
CA SER A 66 3.02 0.77 -0.28
C SER A 66 3.55 1.59 0.90
N ALA A 67 4.79 2.05 0.85
CA ALA A 67 5.35 2.96 1.86
C ALA A 67 4.61 4.31 1.87
N SER A 68 4.31 4.89 0.70
CA SER A 68 3.58 6.15 0.60
C SER A 68 2.15 6.02 1.13
N ALA A 69 1.46 4.92 0.78
CA ALA A 69 0.13 4.62 1.30
C ALA A 69 0.15 4.53 2.83
N SER A 70 1.09 3.77 3.40
CA SER A 70 1.22 3.68 4.86
C SER A 70 1.49 5.04 5.50
N ALA A 71 2.42 5.83 4.96
CA ALA A 71 2.75 7.14 5.52
C ALA A 71 1.52 8.08 5.48
N GLN A 72 0.75 8.06 4.39
CA GLN A 72 -0.48 8.85 4.27
C GLN A 72 -1.53 8.42 5.30
N TYR A 73 -1.72 7.12 5.52
CA TYR A 73 -2.66 6.63 6.55
C TYR A 73 -2.20 7.03 7.96
N ILE A 74 -0.92 6.94 8.28
CA ILE A 74 -0.37 7.36 9.59
C ILE A 74 -0.56 8.87 9.78
N LEU A 75 -0.18 9.68 8.78
CA LEU A 75 -0.37 11.14 8.83
C LEU A 75 -1.85 11.51 8.93
N HIS A 76 -2.74 10.75 8.28
CA HIS A 76 -4.18 10.94 8.39
C HIS A 76 -4.69 10.64 9.79
N ALA A 77 -4.24 9.54 10.41
CA ALA A 77 -4.58 9.18 11.79
C ALA A 77 -4.10 10.24 12.79
N MET A 78 -2.87 10.75 12.65
CA MET A 78 -2.34 11.83 13.50
C MET A 78 -3.14 13.12 13.37
N ARG A 79 -3.64 13.45 12.16
CA ARG A 79 -4.48 14.63 11.92
C ARG A 79 -5.94 14.45 12.31
N THR A 80 -6.36 13.25 12.69
CA THR A 80 -7.77 12.92 12.96
C THR A 80 -7.84 12.09 14.24
N PRO A 81 -7.79 12.71 15.43
CA PRO A 81 -7.64 11.98 16.70
C PRO A 81 -8.79 11.02 17.01
N GLN A 82 -9.95 11.16 16.35
CA GLN A 82 -11.05 10.18 16.39
C GLN A 82 -10.64 8.80 15.82
N LEU A 83 -9.66 8.74 14.91
CA LEU A 83 -9.08 7.51 14.39
C LEU A 83 -8.08 6.86 15.36
N LEU A 84 -7.67 7.57 16.42
CA LEU A 84 -6.82 7.03 17.49
C LEU A 84 -7.66 6.46 18.64
N ALA A 85 -8.97 6.70 18.66
CA ALA A 85 -9.87 6.10 19.64
C ALA A 85 -9.91 4.57 19.44
N PRO A 86 -10.02 3.78 20.51
CA PRO A 86 -10.14 2.32 20.39
C PRO A 86 -11.47 1.96 19.73
N SER A 87 -11.41 1.51 18.48
CA SER A 87 -12.54 0.95 17.74
C SER A 87 -12.05 -0.16 16.82
N MET A 88 -12.92 -1.14 16.54
CA MET A 88 -12.59 -2.25 15.64
C MET A 88 -12.15 -1.75 14.25
N MET A 89 -12.77 -0.68 13.75
CA MET A 89 -12.37 -0.06 12.49
C MET A 89 -10.97 0.54 12.56
N ASN A 90 -10.64 1.24 13.64
CA ASN A 90 -9.31 1.84 13.82
C ASN A 90 -8.22 0.77 13.95
N SER A 91 -8.52 -0.36 14.59
CA SER A 91 -7.62 -1.52 14.63
C SER A 91 -7.38 -2.12 13.24
N LEU A 92 -8.42 -2.22 12.41
CA LEU A 92 -8.26 -2.66 11.01
C LEU A 92 -7.45 -1.67 10.18
N TYR A 93 -7.62 -0.36 10.40
CA TYR A 93 -6.78 0.66 9.76
C TYR A 93 -5.31 0.57 10.16
N ALA A 94 -5.04 0.37 11.46
CA ALA A 94 -3.69 0.20 11.95
C ALA A 94 -3.05 -1.08 11.38
N LEU A 95 -3.77 -2.20 11.38
CA LEU A 95 -3.34 -3.46 10.77
C LEU A 95 -3.05 -3.30 9.28
N TRP A 96 -3.91 -2.58 8.56
CA TRP A 96 -3.71 -2.27 7.15
C TRP A 96 -2.42 -1.47 6.93
N SER A 97 -2.22 -0.39 7.68
CA SER A 97 -1.01 0.44 7.57
C SER A 97 0.27 -0.36 7.89
N VAL A 98 0.24 -1.19 8.93
CA VAL A 98 1.38 -2.06 9.27
C VAL A 98 1.61 -3.11 8.18
N GLY A 99 0.54 -3.71 7.66
CA GLY A 99 0.60 -4.65 6.53
C GLY A 99 1.25 -4.04 5.30
N LEU A 100 0.94 -2.77 4.99
CA LEU A 100 1.58 -2.02 3.92
C LEU A 100 3.08 -1.81 4.14
N LEU A 101 3.52 -1.52 5.37
CA LEU A 101 4.96 -1.42 5.70
C LEU A 101 5.67 -2.76 5.57
N VAL A 102 5.05 -3.84 6.04
CA VAL A 102 5.60 -5.19 5.88
C VAL A 102 5.72 -5.53 4.40
N TYR A 103 4.71 -5.20 3.59
CA TYR A 103 4.74 -5.40 2.15
C TYR A 103 5.84 -4.56 1.48
N ALA A 104 5.99 -3.29 1.87
CA ALA A 104 7.07 -2.42 1.39
C ALA A 104 8.44 -3.03 1.69
N PHE A 105 8.65 -3.48 2.93
CA PHE A 105 9.89 -4.12 3.36
C PHE A 105 10.18 -5.40 2.57
N GLN A 106 9.17 -6.24 2.35
CA GLN A 106 9.33 -7.44 1.51
C GLN A 106 9.73 -7.09 0.08
N ARG A 107 9.12 -6.04 -0.52
CA ARG A 107 9.48 -5.59 -1.87
C ARG A 107 10.88 -4.98 -1.93
N ALA A 108 11.29 -4.21 -0.93
CA ALA A 108 12.65 -3.70 -0.82
C ALA A 108 13.68 -4.84 -0.78
N ARG A 109 13.41 -5.92 -0.03
CA ARG A 109 14.28 -7.11 -0.01
C ARG A 109 14.42 -7.75 -1.39
N TRP A 110 13.34 -7.81 -2.17
CA TRP A 110 13.40 -8.30 -3.55
C TRP A 110 14.20 -7.37 -4.46
N VAL A 111 14.11 -6.05 -4.30
CA VAL A 111 14.96 -5.09 -5.03
C VAL A 111 16.44 -5.33 -4.72
N CYS A 112 16.80 -5.55 -3.46
CA CYS A 112 18.17 -5.86 -3.06
C CYS A 112 18.65 -7.21 -3.60
N ALA A 113 17.79 -8.23 -3.59
CA ALA A 113 18.12 -9.54 -4.15
C ALA A 113 18.38 -9.47 -5.65
N LEU A 114 17.53 -8.77 -6.40
CA LEU A 114 17.64 -8.52 -7.84
C LEU A 114 18.71 -7.47 -8.21
N TRP A 115 19.48 -6.97 -7.24
CA TRP A 115 20.58 -6.03 -7.53
C TRP A 115 21.88 -6.73 -7.89
N TYR A 116 21.99 -8.01 -7.52
CA TYR A 116 23.18 -8.84 -7.75
C TYR A 116 23.02 -9.80 -8.94
N ASP A 117 21.88 -9.76 -9.64
CA ASP A 117 21.63 -10.41 -10.93
C ASP A 117 21.87 -9.40 -12.07
#